data_AF-A0A9E7FM22-F1
#
_entry.id   AF-A0A9E7FM22-F1
#
_cell.length_a   1.000
_cell.length_b   1.000
_cell.length_c   1.000
_cell.angle_alpha   90.00
_cell.angle_beta   90.00
_cell.angle_gamma   90.00
#
_symmetry.space_group_name_H-M   'P 1'
#
loop_
_entity.id
_entity.type
_entity.pdbx_description
1 polymer ?
#
loop_
_entity_poly.entity_id
_entity_poly.type
_entity_poly.pdbx_seq_one_letter_code
_entity_poly.pdbx_strand_id
1 'polypeptide(L)'
;MRRRAPEFRRPARRRLPGWMWSLLGISFAVGVVLFFFQHRQDQHAAPVQEKGLANEDVMRISLNLTQELLSSSSFARQLADQMTLAKAYVVIAKEHNNLQFAWELSSQIKNCQQLLTQAAVRGKKITEEEAHPIINQLAQLIFKAQDSHYDVSTTISTLKSHVLALEERANSAIVQSVQFGQLALEAMSKSLHCLSMKLTEEWFRNPALQRFSDETRNSPRLVDNNLYHFCIFSDNVLATSVVINSTVSSADHPQQLVFHVVTDEVTYWAMTTWFLMNDFRGCTVEIRSIKEFSWLNASYSPLIRQLFQDSLKDQSGEMNFEDLRFGSRLNHLRFYIPQILPLLEKVLFLDDDIVVQKDLTPLYTLELHGNVMGAVETCLEAFHRFYKYLNFSNPIINSKFDPQACGWAFGMNIIDLIAWKR
;
A
#
# COMPACT_ATOMS: atom_id res chain seq x y z
N MET A 1 36.07 23.31 15.44
CA MET A 1 36.61 22.66 16.66
C MET A 1 35.47 22.01 17.45
N ARG A 2 35.71 20.77 17.92
CA ARG A 2 34.94 19.92 18.87
C ARG A 2 33.47 19.58 18.55
N ARG A 3 33.27 18.40 17.95
CA ARG A 3 32.03 17.60 18.02
C ARG A 3 31.85 17.03 19.45
N ARG A 4 30.65 17.14 20.02
CA ARG A 4 30.21 16.34 21.19
C ARG A 4 29.45 15.10 20.70
N ALA A 5 29.60 14.00 21.44
CA ALA A 5 29.13 12.65 21.13
C ALA A 5 27.60 12.47 21.31
N PRO A 6 26.98 11.48 20.64
CA PRO A 6 25.58 11.13 20.87
C PRO A 6 25.43 10.27 22.13
N GLU A 7 24.46 10.64 22.99
CA GLU A 7 24.05 9.88 24.16
C GLU A 7 23.29 8.60 23.76
N PHE A 8 23.66 7.49 24.41
CA PHE A 8 23.05 6.17 24.28
C PHE A 8 21.58 6.16 24.75
N ARG A 9 20.62 5.92 23.85
CA ARG A 9 19.28 5.44 24.22
C ARG A 9 19.35 3.94 24.58
N ARG A 10 18.88 3.60 25.79
CA ARG A 10 18.69 2.21 26.24
C ARG A 10 17.61 1.49 25.41
N PRO A 11 17.82 0.24 24.97
CA PRO A 11 16.75 -0.54 24.36
C PRO A 11 15.83 -1.14 25.43
N ALA A 12 14.52 -1.04 25.21
CA ALA A 12 13.49 -1.66 26.04
C ALA A 12 13.58 -3.19 25.93
N ARG A 13 14.11 -3.83 26.98
CA ARG A 13 14.22 -5.29 27.08
C ARG A 13 12.84 -5.88 27.40
N ARG A 14 12.09 -6.31 26.38
CA ARG A 14 10.93 -7.20 26.58
C ARG A 14 11.44 -8.52 27.15
N ARG A 15 11.19 -8.78 28.44
CA ARG A 15 11.47 -10.08 29.07
C ARG A 15 10.47 -11.10 28.54
N LEU A 16 10.90 -11.93 27.59
CA LEU A 16 10.21 -13.19 27.28
C LEU A 16 10.29 -14.10 28.52
N PRO A 17 9.19 -14.74 28.96
CA PRO A 17 9.18 -15.60 30.14
C PRO A 17 10.15 -16.77 29.98
N GLY A 18 10.92 -17.08 31.03
CA GLY A 18 12.05 -18.02 30.99
C GLY A 18 11.71 -19.43 30.49
N TRP A 19 10.44 -19.84 30.57
CA TRP A 19 10.00 -21.13 30.04
C TRP A 19 10.14 -21.25 28.51
N MET A 20 9.98 -20.16 27.76
CA MET A 20 10.19 -20.19 26.31
C MET A 20 11.67 -20.42 25.94
N TRP A 21 12.59 -19.85 26.72
CA TRP A 21 14.03 -20.10 26.53
C TRP A 21 14.41 -21.53 26.87
N SER A 22 13.79 -22.13 27.88
CA SER A 22 13.98 -23.55 28.19
C SER A 22 13.45 -24.46 27.08
N LEU A 23 12.29 -24.17 26.49
CA LEU A 23 11.74 -24.94 25.37
C LEU A 23 12.60 -24.84 24.11
N LEU A 24 13.08 -23.64 23.76
CA LEU A 24 14.02 -23.43 22.66
C LEU A 24 15.35 -24.16 22.90
N GLY A 25 15.86 -24.13 24.12
CA GLY A 25 17.07 -24.84 24.51
C GLY A 25 16.94 -26.37 24.39
N ILE A 26 15.82 -26.94 24.83
CA ILE A 26 15.54 -28.37 24.70
C ILE A 26 15.41 -28.78 23.23
N SER A 27 14.69 -28.01 22.42
CA SER A 27 14.54 -28.29 20.98
C SER A 27 15.88 -28.24 20.26
N PHE A 28 16.74 -27.28 20.59
CA PHE A 28 18.08 -27.19 20.02
C PHE A 28 18.97 -28.38 20.45
N ALA A 29 18.92 -28.77 21.72
CA ALA A 29 19.68 -29.91 22.22
C ALA A 29 19.26 -31.23 21.55
N VAL A 30 17.95 -31.44 21.36
CA VAL A 30 17.43 -32.61 20.63
C VAL A 30 17.88 -32.59 19.16
N GLY A 31 17.85 -31.42 18.51
CA GLY A 31 18.36 -31.26 17.15
C GLY A 31 19.85 -31.57 17.01
N VAL A 32 20.66 -31.15 17.98
CA VAL A 32 22.11 -31.45 18.02
C VAL A 32 22.35 -32.94 18.25
N VAL A 33 21.62 -33.58 19.17
CA VAL A 33 21.74 -35.03 19.41
C VAL A 33 21.35 -35.82 18.15
N LEU A 34 20.27 -35.45 17.47
CA LEU A 34 19.87 -36.08 16.20
C LEU A 34 20.92 -35.88 15.10
N PHE A 35 21.52 -34.69 15.00
CA PHE A 35 22.60 -34.41 14.07
C PHE A 35 23.84 -35.28 14.33
N PHE A 36 24.24 -35.44 15.60
CA PHE A 36 25.37 -36.31 15.97
C PHE A 36 25.07 -37.80 15.79
N PHE A 37 23.83 -38.24 16.01
CA PHE A 37 23.42 -39.62 15.73
C PHE A 37 23.41 -39.92 14.23
N GLN A 38 22.93 -38.98 13.41
CA GLN A 38 22.92 -39.12 11.97
C GLN A 38 24.35 -39.09 11.39
N HIS A 39 25.24 -38.26 11.94
CA HIS A 39 26.63 -38.21 11.52
C HIS A 39 27.47 -39.41 11.99
N ARG A 40 27.14 -40.02 13.14
CA ARG A 40 27.77 -41.28 13.59
C ARG A 40 27.39 -42.47 12.70
N GLN A 41 26.21 -42.44 12.10
CA GLN A 41 25.76 -43.52 11.20
C GLN A 41 26.50 -43.49 9.86
N ASP A 42 26.99 -42.32 9.43
CA ASP A 42 27.84 -42.15 8.24
C ASP A 42 29.34 -42.49 8.49
N GLN A 43 29.79 -42.62 9.75
CA GLN A 43 31.18 -42.93 10.08
C GLN A 43 31.52 -44.44 10.12
N HIS A 44 30.55 -45.33 9.86
CA HIS A 44 30.79 -46.76 9.64
C HIS A 44 30.84 -47.11 8.14
N ALA A 45 31.60 -46.34 7.36
CA ALA A 45 32.14 -46.77 6.08
C ALA A 45 33.66 -46.64 6.15
N ALA A 46 34.37 -47.77 6.06
CA ALA A 46 35.82 -47.84 6.19
C ALA A 46 36.55 -47.00 5.11
N PRO A 47 37.71 -46.40 5.41
CA PRO A 47 38.45 -45.64 4.41
C PRO A 47 39.18 -46.62 3.47
N VAL A 48 38.87 -46.56 2.17
CA VAL A 48 39.68 -47.19 1.15
C VAL A 48 40.94 -46.34 0.93
N GLN A 49 42.09 -46.99 1.07
CA GLN A 49 43.42 -46.42 0.98
C GLN A 49 43.76 -46.07 -0.48
N GLU A 50 43.92 -44.78 -0.78
CA GLU A 50 44.42 -44.28 -2.06
C GLU A 50 45.93 -44.56 -2.15
N LYS A 51 46.32 -45.56 -2.95
CA LYS A 51 47.67 -45.65 -3.52
C LYS A 51 47.58 -45.14 -4.95
N GLY A 52 48.24 -44.00 -5.21
CA GLY A 52 48.33 -43.44 -6.54
C GLY A 52 49.07 -44.37 -7.51
N LEU A 53 48.54 -44.47 -8.73
CA LEU A 53 49.36 -44.65 -9.93
C LEU A 53 48.60 -44.12 -11.17
N ALA A 54 49.23 -43.15 -11.82
CA ALA A 54 49.24 -42.81 -13.25
C ALA A 54 47.94 -42.78 -14.08
N ASN A 55 47.71 -41.60 -14.68
CA ASN A 55 47.07 -41.30 -15.97
C ASN A 55 46.40 -42.45 -16.74
N GLU A 56 45.09 -42.31 -16.98
CA GLU A 56 44.51 -42.53 -18.31
C GLU A 56 43.23 -41.68 -18.46
N ASP A 57 43.20 -40.88 -19.53
CA ASP A 57 42.10 -40.02 -19.94
C ASP A 57 40.82 -40.84 -20.24
N VAL A 58 39.77 -40.65 -19.44
CA VAL A 58 38.41 -41.00 -19.84
C VAL A 58 37.52 -39.77 -19.73
N MET A 59 37.21 -39.22 -20.91
CA MET A 59 36.26 -38.15 -21.18
C MET A 59 34.92 -38.37 -20.46
N ARG A 60 34.68 -37.69 -19.33
CA ARG A 60 33.35 -37.62 -18.70
C ARG A 60 32.46 -36.68 -19.52
N ILE A 61 31.70 -37.24 -20.46
CA ILE A 61 30.56 -36.54 -21.07
C ILE A 61 29.49 -36.42 -19.99
N SER A 62 29.42 -35.26 -19.31
CA SER A 62 28.33 -34.95 -18.39
C SER A 62 27.03 -34.83 -19.18
N LEU A 63 26.04 -35.67 -18.88
CA LEU A 63 24.75 -35.60 -19.57
C LEU A 63 24.07 -34.25 -19.35
N ASN A 64 23.61 -33.61 -20.43
CA ASN A 64 22.71 -32.48 -20.34
C ASN A 64 21.26 -32.98 -20.30
N LEU A 65 20.70 -33.13 -19.09
CA LEU A 65 19.33 -33.59 -18.87
C LEU A 65 18.29 -32.76 -19.64
N THR A 66 18.55 -31.46 -19.83
CA THR A 66 17.67 -30.56 -20.59
C THR A 66 17.61 -30.96 -22.06
N GLN A 67 18.74 -31.41 -22.64
CA GLN A 67 18.80 -31.91 -24.02
C GLN A 67 18.18 -33.31 -24.14
N GLU A 68 18.30 -34.13 -23.09
CA GLU A 68 17.64 -35.44 -23.03
C GLU A 68 16.12 -35.31 -23.00
N LEU A 69 15.57 -34.37 -22.23
CA LEU A 69 14.13 -34.05 -22.18
C LEU A 69 13.59 -33.52 -23.53
N LEU A 70 14.44 -32.90 -24.34
CA LEU A 70 14.07 -32.42 -25.69
C LEU A 70 14.13 -33.54 -26.75
N SER A 71 14.88 -34.62 -26.50
CA SER A 71 15.00 -35.75 -27.42
C SER A 71 13.74 -36.61 -27.43
N SER A 72 13.17 -36.88 -28.61
CA SER A 72 11.96 -37.70 -28.78
C SER A 72 12.14 -39.18 -28.41
N SER A 73 13.39 -39.67 -28.42
CA SER A 73 13.70 -41.08 -28.18
C SER A 73 14.25 -41.35 -26.78
N SER A 74 14.20 -40.38 -25.86
CA SER A 74 14.75 -40.56 -24.51
C SER A 74 13.68 -41.07 -23.54
N PHE A 75 14.10 -42.00 -22.68
CA PHE A 75 13.26 -42.45 -21.56
C PHE A 75 13.00 -41.33 -20.55
N ALA A 76 13.91 -40.37 -20.42
CA ALA A 76 13.72 -39.21 -19.56
C ALA A 76 12.52 -38.36 -20.01
N ARG A 77 12.39 -38.11 -21.32
CA ARG A 77 11.23 -37.41 -21.89
C ARG A 77 9.95 -38.21 -21.71
N GLN A 78 9.98 -39.51 -22.03
CA GLN A 78 8.80 -40.37 -21.89
C GLN A 78 8.29 -40.42 -20.44
N LEU A 79 9.19 -40.56 -19.46
CA LEU A 79 8.86 -40.52 -18.05
C LEU A 79 8.29 -39.15 -17.63
N ALA A 80 8.84 -38.05 -18.14
CA ALA A 80 8.35 -36.70 -17.85
C ALA A 80 6.94 -36.46 -18.42
N ASP A 81 6.67 -36.89 -19.65
CA ASP A 81 5.38 -36.75 -20.31
C ASP A 81 4.31 -37.58 -19.60
N GLN A 82 4.58 -38.86 -19.32
CA GLN A 82 3.66 -39.75 -18.60
C GLN A 82 3.43 -39.28 -17.15
N MET A 83 4.47 -38.77 -16.47
CA MET A 83 4.33 -38.19 -15.14
C MET A 83 3.43 -36.94 -15.16
N THR A 84 3.52 -36.12 -16.19
CA THR A 84 2.68 -34.91 -16.32
C THR A 84 1.20 -35.30 -16.46
N LEU A 85 0.90 -36.30 -17.29
CA LEU A 85 -0.43 -36.85 -17.42
C LEU A 85 -0.93 -37.49 -16.11
N ALA A 86 -0.09 -38.28 -15.44
CA ALA A 86 -0.42 -38.88 -14.15
C ALA A 86 -0.75 -37.84 -13.06
N LYS A 87 -0.04 -36.70 -13.03
CA LYS A 87 -0.34 -35.60 -12.11
C LYS A 87 -1.74 -35.02 -12.34
N ALA A 88 -2.19 -34.92 -13.58
CA ALA A 88 -3.57 -34.50 -13.89
C ALA A 88 -4.59 -35.52 -13.33
N TYR A 89 -4.34 -36.82 -13.52
CA TYR A 89 -5.21 -37.87 -12.99
C TYR A 89 -5.26 -37.92 -11.45
N VAL A 90 -4.18 -37.56 -10.76
CA VAL A 90 -4.20 -37.44 -9.29
C VAL A 90 -5.22 -36.40 -8.82
N VAL A 91 -5.31 -35.25 -9.50
CA VAL A 91 -6.26 -34.19 -9.15
C VAL A 91 -7.69 -34.70 -9.32
N ILE A 92 -7.98 -35.34 -10.46
CA ILE A 92 -9.31 -35.86 -10.80
C ILE A 92 -9.73 -36.99 -9.86
N ALA A 93 -8.82 -37.93 -9.57
CA ALA A 93 -9.07 -39.02 -8.64
C ALA A 93 -9.43 -38.50 -7.24
N LYS A 94 -8.79 -37.41 -6.79
CA LYS A 94 -9.14 -36.76 -5.52
C LYS A 94 -10.52 -36.11 -5.54
N GLU A 95 -10.90 -35.44 -6.63
CA GLU A 95 -12.25 -34.87 -6.77
C GLU A 95 -13.34 -35.93 -6.76
N HIS A 96 -13.10 -37.08 -7.40
CA HIS A 96 -14.03 -38.20 -7.42
C HIS A 96 -13.97 -39.06 -6.14
N ASN A 97 -13.30 -38.58 -5.08
CA ASN A 97 -13.09 -39.28 -3.81
C ASN A 97 -12.37 -40.63 -3.92
N ASN A 98 -11.69 -40.92 -5.03
CA ASN A 98 -10.87 -42.11 -5.21
C ASN A 98 -9.45 -41.89 -4.68
N LEU A 99 -9.35 -41.73 -3.36
CA LEU A 99 -8.10 -41.42 -2.67
C LEU A 99 -7.05 -42.53 -2.80
N GLN A 100 -7.48 -43.79 -2.89
CA GLN A 100 -6.60 -44.93 -3.08
C GLN A 100 -5.89 -44.86 -4.44
N PHE A 101 -6.64 -44.61 -5.51
CA PHE A 101 -6.06 -44.47 -6.84
C PHE A 101 -5.17 -43.22 -6.96
N ALA A 102 -5.57 -42.11 -6.33
CA ALA A 102 -4.73 -40.92 -6.24
C ALA A 102 -3.39 -41.21 -5.54
N TRP A 103 -3.40 -42.08 -4.51
CA TRP A 103 -2.19 -42.52 -3.82
C TRP A 103 -1.32 -43.43 -4.68
N GLU A 104 -1.92 -44.40 -5.38
CA GLU A 104 -1.23 -45.30 -6.33
C GLU A 104 -0.47 -44.49 -7.41
N LEU A 105 -1.15 -43.52 -8.03
CA LEU A 105 -0.55 -42.59 -9.00
C LEU A 105 0.56 -41.73 -8.37
N SER A 106 0.32 -41.16 -7.18
CA SER A 106 1.30 -40.32 -6.49
C SER A 106 2.57 -41.10 -6.11
N SER A 107 2.43 -42.36 -5.73
CA SER A 107 3.55 -43.26 -5.44
C SER A 107 4.41 -43.51 -6.68
N GLN A 108 3.78 -43.79 -7.82
CA GLN A 108 4.51 -44.00 -9.08
C GLN A 108 5.14 -42.72 -9.63
N ILE A 109 4.49 -41.57 -9.46
CA ILE A 109 5.09 -40.26 -9.78
C ILE A 109 6.39 -40.05 -8.98
N LYS A 110 6.40 -40.44 -7.69
CA LYS A 110 7.59 -40.35 -6.84
C LYS A 110 8.72 -41.25 -7.34
N ASN A 111 8.41 -42.48 -7.76
CA ASN A 111 9.40 -43.39 -8.36
C ASN A 111 10.01 -42.79 -9.65
N CYS A 112 9.17 -42.21 -10.51
CA CYS A 112 9.64 -41.51 -11.72
C CYS A 112 10.58 -40.35 -11.38
N GLN A 113 10.22 -39.52 -10.40
CA GLN A 113 11.04 -38.39 -9.95
C GLN A 113 12.38 -38.84 -9.39
N GLN A 114 12.39 -39.93 -8.61
CA GLN A 114 13.63 -40.49 -8.08
C GLN A 114 14.55 -40.97 -9.19
N LEU A 115 14.04 -41.67 -10.20
CA LEU A 115 14.84 -42.13 -11.32
C LEU A 115 15.41 -40.97 -12.15
N LEU A 116 14.59 -39.96 -12.46
CA LEU A 116 15.04 -38.74 -13.16
C LEU A 116 16.12 -38.00 -12.37
N THR A 117 15.97 -37.91 -11.04
CA THR A 117 16.96 -37.28 -10.16
C THR A 117 18.26 -38.08 -10.11
N GLN A 118 18.17 -39.42 -10.02
CA GLN A 118 19.33 -40.30 -10.03
C GLN A 118 20.11 -40.21 -11.34
N ALA A 119 19.41 -40.16 -12.48
CA ALA A 119 20.04 -39.96 -13.79
C ALA A 119 20.76 -38.61 -13.88
N ALA A 120 20.13 -37.55 -13.38
CA ALA A 120 20.72 -36.21 -13.33
C ALA A 120 22.00 -36.17 -12.48
N VAL A 121 21.98 -36.78 -11.30
CA VAL A 121 23.14 -36.83 -10.38
C VAL A 121 24.26 -37.72 -10.93
N ARG A 122 23.90 -38.85 -11.55
CA ARG A 122 24.88 -39.78 -12.16
C ARG A 122 25.49 -39.23 -13.45
N GLY A 123 24.85 -38.25 -14.09
CA GLY A 123 25.28 -37.72 -15.38
C GLY A 123 25.29 -38.77 -16.48
N LYS A 124 24.39 -39.77 -16.40
CA LYS A 124 24.24 -40.88 -17.36
C LYS A 124 22.78 -40.97 -17.82
N LYS A 125 22.56 -41.46 -19.05
CA LYS A 125 21.23 -41.66 -19.61
C LYS A 125 20.50 -42.73 -18.82
N ILE A 126 19.18 -42.62 -18.77
CA ILE A 126 18.32 -43.66 -18.22
C ILE A 126 18.37 -44.87 -19.16
N THR A 127 18.68 -46.03 -18.60
CA THR A 127 18.71 -47.28 -19.36
C THR A 127 17.30 -47.88 -19.48
N GLU A 128 17.10 -48.73 -20.48
CA GLU A 128 15.81 -49.41 -20.68
C GLU A 128 15.43 -50.27 -19.47
N GLU A 129 16.40 -50.98 -18.88
CA GLU A 129 16.18 -51.82 -17.68
C GLU A 129 15.67 -51.01 -16.47
N GLU A 130 16.17 -49.77 -16.31
CA GLU A 130 15.73 -48.87 -15.23
C GLU A 130 14.36 -48.23 -15.53
N ALA A 131 14.10 -47.88 -16.79
CA ALA A 131 12.88 -47.18 -17.20
C ALA A 131 11.67 -48.10 -17.34
N HIS A 132 11.86 -49.30 -17.92
CA HIS A 132 10.79 -50.23 -18.29
C HIS A 132 9.81 -50.57 -17.16
N PRO A 133 10.23 -50.92 -15.93
CA PRO A 133 9.28 -51.26 -14.87
C PRO A 133 8.43 -50.05 -14.45
N ILE A 134 9.02 -48.85 -14.39
CA ILE A 134 8.33 -47.62 -14.00
C ILE A 134 7.35 -47.18 -15.09
N ILE A 135 7.78 -47.19 -16.35
CA ILE A 135 6.94 -46.83 -17.50
C ILE A 135 5.74 -47.77 -17.60
N ASN A 136 5.95 -49.09 -17.49
CA ASN A 136 4.88 -50.07 -17.58
C ASN A 136 3.85 -49.88 -16.46
N GLN A 137 4.31 -49.70 -15.23
CA GLN A 137 3.42 -49.52 -14.08
C GLN A 137 2.63 -48.21 -14.17
N LEU A 138 3.26 -47.14 -14.65
CA LEU A 138 2.58 -45.87 -14.88
C LEU A 138 1.57 -45.94 -16.04
N ALA A 139 1.92 -46.63 -17.12
CA ALA A 139 1.01 -46.86 -18.26
C ALA A 139 -0.22 -47.67 -17.85
N GLN A 140 -0.07 -48.69 -17.00
CA GLN A 140 -1.21 -49.45 -16.45
C GLN A 140 -2.14 -48.57 -15.61
N LEU A 141 -1.59 -47.69 -14.77
CA LEU A 141 -2.40 -46.76 -13.99
C LEU A 141 -3.09 -45.73 -14.88
N ILE A 142 -2.43 -45.23 -15.92
CA ILE A 142 -3.03 -44.31 -16.90
C ILE A 142 -4.15 -44.99 -17.67
N PHE A 143 -3.99 -46.25 -18.07
CA PHE A 143 -5.05 -47.02 -18.71
C PHE A 143 -6.25 -47.22 -17.78
N LYS A 144 -6.00 -47.57 -16.50
CA LYS A 144 -7.04 -47.66 -15.46
C LYS A 144 -7.77 -46.33 -15.24
N ALA A 145 -7.07 -45.20 -15.36
CA ALA A 145 -7.69 -43.87 -15.32
C ALA A 145 -8.64 -43.63 -16.50
N GLN A 146 -8.22 -43.99 -17.71
CA GLN A 146 -9.03 -43.87 -18.92
C GLN A 146 -10.27 -44.77 -18.89
N ASP A 147 -10.12 -46.01 -18.43
CA ASP A 147 -11.21 -46.98 -18.26
C ASP A 147 -12.24 -46.52 -17.20
N SER A 148 -11.77 -45.78 -16.19
CA SER A 148 -12.64 -45.14 -15.17
C SER A 148 -13.32 -43.85 -15.65
N HIS A 149 -13.35 -43.59 -16.97
CA HIS A 149 -13.92 -42.39 -17.61
C HIS A 149 -13.31 -41.05 -17.16
N TYR A 150 -12.06 -41.03 -16.72
CA TYR A 150 -11.28 -39.79 -16.64
C TYR A 150 -10.83 -39.36 -18.06
N ASP A 151 -11.79 -39.10 -18.94
CA ASP A 151 -11.54 -38.69 -20.33
C ASP A 151 -10.91 -37.28 -20.41
N VAL A 152 -10.18 -37.00 -21.48
CA VAL A 152 -9.49 -35.72 -21.72
C VAL A 152 -10.46 -34.53 -21.56
N SER A 153 -11.72 -34.68 -21.98
CA SER A 153 -12.74 -33.63 -21.80
C SER A 153 -13.07 -33.34 -20.32
N THR A 154 -13.14 -34.36 -19.46
CA THR A 154 -13.37 -34.15 -18.02
C THR A 154 -12.13 -33.52 -17.39
N THR A 155 -10.93 -33.94 -17.81
CA THR A 155 -9.67 -33.36 -17.35
C THR A 155 -9.56 -31.86 -17.68
N ILE A 156 -9.96 -31.47 -18.90
CA ILE A 156 -9.94 -30.07 -19.35
C ILE A 156 -10.99 -29.24 -18.59
N SER A 157 -12.19 -29.77 -18.41
CA SER A 157 -13.27 -29.08 -17.68
C SER A 157 -12.90 -28.84 -16.21
N THR A 158 -12.38 -29.87 -15.53
CA THR A 158 -11.86 -29.77 -14.16
C THR A 158 -10.71 -28.77 -14.07
N LEU A 159 -9.69 -28.86 -14.94
CA LEU A 159 -8.58 -27.91 -14.89
C LEU A 159 -9.07 -26.47 -15.12
N LYS A 160 -10.01 -26.27 -16.05
CA LYS A 160 -10.63 -24.95 -16.29
C LYS A 160 -11.35 -24.43 -15.05
N SER A 161 -12.12 -25.27 -14.34
CA SER A 161 -12.80 -24.85 -13.12
C SER A 161 -11.81 -24.48 -12.01
N HIS A 162 -10.69 -25.21 -11.87
CA HIS A 162 -9.61 -24.85 -10.95
C HIS A 162 -8.92 -23.54 -11.32
N VAL A 163 -8.66 -23.30 -12.61
CA VAL A 163 -8.10 -22.03 -13.07
C VAL A 163 -9.05 -20.88 -12.73
N LEU A 164 -10.34 -21.00 -13.04
CA LEU A 164 -11.34 -19.98 -12.71
C LEU A 164 -11.43 -19.76 -11.19
N ALA A 165 -11.42 -20.82 -10.38
CA ALA A 165 -11.44 -20.71 -8.92
C ALA A 165 -10.16 -20.07 -8.35
N LEU A 166 -9.01 -20.30 -8.97
CA LEU A 166 -7.75 -19.64 -8.60
C LEU A 166 -7.74 -18.17 -9.01
N GLU A 167 -8.29 -17.84 -10.19
CA GLU A 167 -8.45 -16.48 -10.67
C GLU A 167 -9.39 -15.68 -9.76
N GLU A 168 -10.53 -16.25 -9.38
CA GLU A 168 -11.47 -15.67 -8.41
C GLU A 168 -10.75 -15.35 -7.08
N ARG A 169 -10.02 -16.31 -6.52
CA ARG A 169 -9.26 -16.09 -5.27
C ARG A 169 -8.18 -15.03 -5.41
N ALA A 170 -7.48 -15.01 -6.55
CA ALA A 170 -6.45 -13.99 -6.82
C ALA A 170 -7.10 -12.60 -6.90
N ASN A 171 -8.23 -12.46 -7.58
CA ASN A 171 -9.00 -11.22 -7.66
C ASN A 171 -9.47 -10.77 -6.27
N SER A 172 -10.05 -11.67 -5.46
CA SER A 172 -10.45 -11.33 -4.08
C SER A 172 -9.26 -10.88 -3.22
N ALA A 173 -8.10 -11.54 -3.36
CA ALA A 173 -6.88 -11.16 -2.63
C ALA A 173 -6.34 -9.79 -3.09
N ILE A 174 -6.42 -9.48 -4.38
CA ILE A 174 -6.05 -8.17 -4.93
C ILE A 174 -6.96 -7.08 -4.34
N VAL A 175 -8.28 -7.30 -4.34
CA VAL A 175 -9.25 -6.36 -3.75
C VAL A 175 -8.95 -6.11 -2.27
N GLN A 176 -8.72 -7.17 -1.49
CA GLN A 176 -8.34 -7.04 -0.07
C GLN A 176 -7.01 -6.31 0.12
N SER A 177 -6.01 -6.58 -0.73
CA SER A 177 -4.71 -5.90 -0.65
C SER A 177 -4.84 -4.40 -0.90
N VAL A 178 -5.70 -3.99 -1.83
CA VAL A 178 -5.98 -2.57 -2.08
C VAL A 178 -6.66 -1.94 -0.86
N GLN A 179 -7.64 -2.61 -0.27
CA GLN A 179 -8.33 -2.14 0.94
C GLN A 179 -7.37 -1.97 2.14
N PHE A 180 -6.49 -2.95 2.40
CA PHE A 180 -5.50 -2.83 3.47
C PHE A 180 -4.46 -1.75 3.18
N GLY A 181 -4.09 -1.57 1.91
CA GLY A 181 -3.23 -0.47 1.48
C GLY A 181 -3.83 0.89 1.84
N GLN A 182 -5.13 1.09 1.59
CA GLN A 182 -5.82 2.33 1.93
C GLN A 182 -5.90 2.55 3.45
N LEU A 183 -6.29 1.53 4.21
CA LEU A 183 -6.31 1.61 5.69
C LEU A 183 -4.94 1.97 6.26
N ALA A 184 -3.85 1.45 5.67
CA ALA A 184 -2.50 1.77 6.11
C ALA A 184 -2.09 3.22 5.78
N LEU A 185 -2.58 3.80 4.68
CA LEU A 185 -2.32 5.20 4.31
C LEU A 185 -3.00 6.19 5.26
N GLU A 186 -4.20 5.85 5.74
CA GLU A 186 -4.98 6.71 6.65
C GLU A 186 -4.67 6.46 8.14
N ALA A 187 -4.04 5.33 8.46
CA ALA A 187 -3.71 4.98 9.83
C ALA A 187 -2.72 5.99 10.44
N MET A 188 -3.20 6.76 11.41
CA MET A 188 -2.33 7.59 12.24
C MET A 188 -1.45 6.72 13.13
N SER A 189 -0.17 7.12 13.27
CA SER A 189 0.69 6.48 14.27
C SER A 189 0.10 6.66 15.68
N LYS A 190 0.25 5.63 16.54
CA LYS A 190 -0.28 5.65 17.92
C LYS A 190 0.18 6.86 18.72
N SER A 191 1.39 7.36 18.46
CA SER A 191 1.92 8.56 19.09
C SER A 191 1.16 9.83 18.70
N LEU A 192 0.81 9.97 17.42
CA LEU A 192 0.03 11.13 16.95
C LEU A 192 -1.40 11.06 17.46
N HIS A 193 -2.02 9.88 17.44
CA HIS A 193 -3.34 9.69 18.03
C HIS A 193 -3.35 10.03 19.53
N CYS A 194 -2.34 9.59 20.28
CA CYS A 194 -2.19 9.93 21.70
C CYS A 194 -2.02 11.45 21.91
N LEU A 195 -1.29 12.14 21.03
CA LEU A 195 -1.17 13.59 21.07
C LEU A 195 -2.54 14.26 20.91
N SER A 196 -3.30 13.89 19.87
CA SER A 196 -4.64 14.44 19.64
C SER A 196 -5.57 14.20 20.84
N MET A 197 -5.57 12.99 21.41
CA MET A 197 -6.36 12.70 22.60
C MET A 197 -5.98 13.58 23.80
N LYS A 198 -4.68 13.77 24.06
CA LYS A 198 -4.21 14.63 25.16
C LYS A 198 -4.60 16.09 24.96
N LEU A 199 -4.50 16.61 23.73
CA LEU A 199 -4.92 17.98 23.43
C LEU A 199 -6.43 18.17 23.61
N THR A 200 -7.22 17.18 23.21
CA THR A 200 -8.67 17.18 23.47
C THR A 200 -8.96 17.09 24.96
N GLU A 201 -8.24 16.28 25.73
CA GLU A 201 -8.38 16.23 27.19
C GLU A 201 -8.07 17.59 27.84
N GLU A 202 -6.97 18.24 27.44
CA GLU A 202 -6.57 19.56 27.94
C GLU A 202 -7.62 20.64 27.62
N TRP A 203 -8.29 20.58 26.47
CA TRP A 203 -9.42 21.47 26.13
C TRP A 203 -10.51 21.43 27.21
N PHE A 204 -10.97 20.23 27.54
CA PHE A 204 -12.07 20.05 28.49
C PHE A 204 -11.64 20.28 29.94
N ARG A 205 -10.35 20.20 30.22
CA ARG A 205 -9.79 20.42 31.56
C ARG A 205 -9.55 21.90 31.88
N ASN A 206 -9.29 22.75 30.88
CA ASN A 206 -8.90 24.15 31.09
C ASN A 206 -9.94 25.15 30.55
N PRO A 207 -10.82 25.71 31.41
CA PRO A 207 -11.82 26.70 31.02
C PRO A 207 -11.24 28.00 30.47
N ALA A 208 -9.97 28.32 30.74
CA ALA A 208 -9.34 29.52 30.19
C ALA A 208 -9.21 29.42 28.66
N LEU A 209 -8.93 28.21 28.12
CA LEU A 209 -8.85 27.99 26.68
C LEU A 209 -10.17 28.30 25.97
N GLN A 210 -11.30 28.00 26.61
CA GLN A 210 -12.63 28.30 26.06
C GLN A 210 -12.85 29.81 25.93
N ARG A 211 -12.45 30.59 26.94
CA ARG A 211 -12.53 32.07 26.89
C ARG A 211 -11.64 32.66 25.80
N PHE A 212 -10.39 32.22 25.71
CA PHE A 212 -9.46 32.68 24.67
C PHE A 212 -9.95 32.29 23.26
N SER A 213 -10.57 31.13 23.12
CA SER A 213 -11.19 30.70 21.86
C SER A 213 -12.33 31.64 21.44
N ASP A 214 -13.21 32.02 22.38
CA ASP A 214 -14.31 32.93 22.10
C ASP A 214 -13.82 34.33 21.72
N GLU A 215 -12.77 34.83 22.37
CA GLU A 215 -12.11 36.09 22.01
C GLU A 215 -11.50 36.03 20.60
N THR A 216 -10.83 34.92 20.27
CA THR A 216 -10.18 34.73 18.96
C THR A 216 -11.22 34.65 17.85
N ARG A 217 -12.33 33.92 18.06
CA ARG A 217 -13.44 33.78 17.09
C ARG A 217 -14.17 35.08 16.80
N ASN A 218 -14.22 36.00 17.76
CA ASN A 218 -14.90 37.28 17.61
C ASN A 218 -13.94 38.42 17.24
N SER A 219 -12.68 38.11 16.91
CA SER A 219 -11.69 39.11 16.55
C SER A 219 -12.04 39.79 15.23
N PRO A 220 -12.07 41.14 15.17
CA PRO A 220 -12.34 41.86 13.91
C PRO A 220 -11.24 41.64 12.87
N ARG A 221 -10.05 41.17 13.29
CA ARG A 221 -8.91 40.85 12.42
C ARG A 221 -9.24 39.72 11.44
N LEU A 222 -10.21 38.87 11.74
CA LEU A 222 -10.60 37.74 10.89
C LEU A 222 -11.21 38.17 9.55
N VAL A 223 -11.66 39.42 9.44
CA VAL A 223 -12.34 39.96 8.26
C VAL A 223 -11.69 41.26 7.75
N ASP A 224 -10.55 41.66 8.31
CA ASP A 224 -9.87 42.89 7.97
C ASP A 224 -8.98 42.71 6.73
N ASN A 225 -9.49 43.15 5.57
CA ASN A 225 -8.78 43.05 4.29
C ASN A 225 -7.44 43.82 4.22
N ASN A 226 -7.06 44.59 5.24
CA ASN A 226 -5.72 45.18 5.35
C ASN A 226 -4.66 44.21 5.90
N LEU A 227 -5.06 43.01 6.33
CA LEU A 227 -4.19 41.94 6.82
C LEU A 227 -3.97 40.87 5.75
N TYR A 228 -2.99 40.01 5.98
CA TYR A 228 -2.65 38.93 5.05
C TYR A 228 -3.30 37.63 5.50
N HIS A 229 -4.28 37.16 4.73
CA HIS A 229 -5.10 36.00 5.07
C HIS A 229 -4.58 34.70 4.43
N PHE A 230 -4.47 33.64 5.22
CA PHE A 230 -4.01 32.34 4.75
C PHE A 230 -5.12 31.34 5.00
N CYS A 231 -5.32 30.40 4.07
CA CYS A 231 -6.34 29.36 4.19
C CYS A 231 -5.69 27.98 4.13
N ILE A 232 -5.98 27.14 5.12
CA ILE A 232 -5.43 25.78 5.24
C ILE A 232 -6.56 24.82 5.57
N PHE A 233 -6.65 23.69 4.86
CA PHE A 233 -7.61 22.63 5.14
C PHE A 233 -6.87 21.34 5.52
N SER A 234 -7.03 20.87 6.76
CA SER A 234 -6.25 19.74 7.27
C SER A 234 -6.85 19.12 8.52
N ASP A 235 -6.69 17.81 8.68
CA ASP A 235 -6.94 17.02 9.90
C ASP A 235 -5.64 16.66 10.64
N ASN A 236 -4.51 17.26 10.25
CA ASN A 236 -3.21 16.98 10.82
C ASN A 236 -2.66 18.18 11.59
N VAL A 237 -2.73 18.08 12.93
CA VAL A 237 -2.28 19.12 13.86
C VAL A 237 -0.81 19.50 13.66
N LEU A 238 0.06 18.51 13.46
CA LEU A 238 1.49 18.78 13.32
C LEU A 238 1.84 19.37 11.96
N ALA A 239 1.26 18.85 10.88
CA ALA A 239 1.48 19.37 9.54
C ALA A 239 1.04 20.83 9.45
N THR A 240 -0.17 21.13 9.91
CA THR A 240 -0.70 22.50 10.00
C THR A 240 0.19 23.41 10.87
N SER A 241 0.66 22.91 12.01
CA SER A 241 1.58 23.66 12.87
C SER A 241 2.92 23.95 12.19
N VAL A 242 3.44 23.05 11.36
CA VAL A 242 4.69 23.25 10.61
C VAL A 242 4.52 24.31 9.53
N VAL A 243 3.42 24.26 8.77
CA VAL A 243 3.12 25.27 7.74
C VAL A 243 2.96 26.65 8.36
N ILE A 244 2.16 26.78 9.40
CA ILE A 244 1.96 28.07 10.09
C ILE A 244 3.26 28.57 10.70
N ASN A 245 3.99 27.73 11.44
CA ASN A 245 5.23 28.14 12.09
C ASN A 245 6.32 28.53 11.06
N SER A 246 6.45 27.80 9.96
CA SER A 246 7.41 28.13 8.91
C SER A 246 7.05 29.42 8.17
N THR A 247 5.76 29.66 7.93
CA THR A 247 5.25 30.92 7.34
C THR A 247 5.53 32.10 8.26
N VAL A 248 5.15 31.99 9.54
CA VAL A 248 5.37 33.01 10.57
C VAL A 248 6.85 33.28 10.81
N SER A 249 7.67 32.23 10.81
CA SER A 249 9.12 32.36 11.04
C SER A 249 9.86 33.02 9.88
N SER A 250 9.31 32.92 8.67
CA SER A 250 9.87 33.49 7.44
C SER A 250 9.36 34.89 7.12
N ALA A 251 8.35 35.39 7.83
CA ALA A 251 7.71 36.67 7.57
C ALA A 251 8.38 37.82 8.34
N ASP A 252 8.43 39.00 7.71
CA ASP A 252 8.99 40.21 8.33
C ASP A 252 8.05 40.78 9.42
N HIS A 253 6.74 40.68 9.20
CA HIS A 253 5.70 41.20 10.10
C HIS A 253 4.67 40.11 10.47
N PRO A 254 5.04 39.12 11.31
CA PRO A 254 4.18 37.97 11.61
C PRO A 254 2.83 38.35 12.25
N GLN A 255 2.75 39.49 12.93
CA GLN A 255 1.51 39.95 13.54
C GLN A 255 0.45 40.34 12.50
N GLN A 256 0.84 40.63 11.25
CA GLN A 256 -0.10 40.96 10.17
C GLN A 256 -0.71 39.72 9.49
N LEU A 257 -0.26 38.52 9.87
CA LEU A 257 -0.74 37.27 9.28
C LEU A 257 -1.96 36.74 10.04
N VAL A 258 -2.97 36.30 9.29
CA VAL A 258 -4.20 35.71 9.79
C VAL A 258 -4.40 34.36 9.09
N PHE A 259 -4.42 33.27 9.85
CA PHE A 259 -4.63 31.91 9.31
C PHE A 259 -6.05 31.45 9.59
N HIS A 260 -6.76 31.00 8.55
CA HIS A 260 -8.06 30.36 8.61
C HIS A 260 -7.87 28.87 8.33
N VAL A 261 -7.94 28.07 9.39
CA VAL A 261 -7.79 26.62 9.33
C VAL A 261 -9.16 25.98 9.42
N VAL A 262 -9.50 25.13 8.44
CA VAL A 262 -10.67 24.26 8.53
C VAL A 262 -10.25 22.82 8.73
N THR A 263 -10.87 22.17 9.70
CA THR A 263 -10.59 20.78 10.07
C THR A 263 -11.88 19.99 10.27
N ASP A 264 -11.76 18.69 10.48
CA ASP A 264 -12.90 17.80 10.73
C ASP A 264 -13.41 17.90 12.18
N GLU A 265 -14.52 17.23 12.50
CA GLU A 265 -15.09 17.26 13.85
C GLU A 265 -14.19 16.58 14.89
N VAL A 266 -13.48 15.52 14.48
CA VAL A 266 -12.67 14.69 15.39
C VAL A 266 -11.42 15.43 15.85
N THR A 267 -10.80 16.19 14.94
CA THR A 267 -9.54 16.90 15.16
C THR A 267 -9.75 18.31 15.69
N TYR A 268 -10.95 18.89 15.51
CA TYR A 268 -11.28 20.27 15.87
C TYR A 268 -10.78 20.70 17.25
N TRP A 269 -11.09 19.94 18.31
CA TRP A 269 -10.68 20.31 19.67
C TRP A 269 -9.17 20.20 19.88
N ALA A 270 -8.55 19.14 19.35
CA ALA A 270 -7.10 18.97 19.45
C ALA A 270 -6.34 20.09 18.75
N MET A 271 -6.78 20.45 17.54
CA MET A 271 -6.24 21.55 16.74
C MET A 271 -6.41 22.90 17.47
N THR A 272 -7.62 23.18 17.95
CA THR A 272 -7.93 24.41 18.69
C THR A 272 -7.05 24.55 19.93
N THR A 273 -6.94 23.50 20.74
CA THR A 273 -6.06 23.51 21.91
C THR A 273 -4.60 23.75 21.54
N TRP A 274 -4.08 23.10 20.49
CA TRP A 274 -2.70 23.27 20.06
C TRP A 274 -2.39 24.73 19.73
N PHE A 275 -3.23 25.39 18.95
CA PHE A 275 -2.99 26.78 18.54
C PHE A 275 -3.24 27.80 19.65
N LEU A 276 -4.09 27.50 20.63
CA LEU A 276 -4.27 28.37 21.80
C LEU A 276 -3.15 28.22 22.85
N MET A 277 -2.53 27.05 22.93
CA MET A 277 -1.46 26.78 23.90
C MET A 277 -0.07 27.23 23.43
N ASN A 278 0.11 27.46 22.13
CA ASN A 278 1.39 27.80 21.53
C ASN A 278 1.35 29.22 20.97
N ASP A 279 2.41 30.00 21.18
CA ASP A 279 2.56 31.32 20.56
C ASP A 279 3.21 31.22 19.18
N PHE A 280 2.61 31.89 18.21
CA PHE A 280 3.07 32.00 16.83
C PHE A 280 3.46 33.44 16.50
N ARG A 281 4.32 34.04 17.35
CA ARG A 281 4.84 35.41 17.22
C ARG A 281 3.73 36.47 17.07
N GLY A 282 2.58 36.24 17.71
CA GLY A 282 1.43 37.13 17.65
C GLY A 282 0.62 37.12 16.35
N CYS A 283 0.79 36.14 15.45
CA CYS A 283 -0.14 35.97 14.34
C CYS A 283 -1.53 35.53 14.85
N THR A 284 -2.58 35.77 14.06
CA THR A 284 -3.93 35.31 14.40
C THR A 284 -4.20 33.96 13.74
N VAL A 285 -4.73 32.98 14.47
CA VAL A 285 -5.11 31.66 13.93
C VAL A 285 -6.55 31.36 14.32
N GLU A 286 -7.43 31.22 13.34
CA GLU A 286 -8.80 30.78 13.49
C GLU A 286 -8.92 29.30 13.12
N ILE A 287 -9.49 28.50 14.01
CA ILE A 287 -9.83 27.10 13.75
C ILE A 287 -11.35 26.98 13.62
N ARG A 288 -11.82 26.38 12.51
CA ARG A 288 -13.23 26.09 12.27
C ARG A 288 -13.44 24.62 11.95
N SER A 289 -14.56 24.07 12.41
CA SER A 289 -14.96 22.72 12.03
C SER A 289 -15.78 22.74 10.74
N ILE A 290 -15.57 21.75 9.87
CA ILE A 290 -16.41 21.53 8.69
C ILE A 290 -17.91 21.42 9.04
N LYS A 291 -18.23 20.96 10.26
CA LYS A 291 -19.61 20.83 10.77
C LYS A 291 -20.34 22.17 10.88
N GLU A 292 -19.61 23.28 11.01
CA GLU A 292 -20.20 24.62 11.09
C GLU A 292 -20.80 25.08 9.76
N PHE A 293 -20.38 24.47 8.65
CA PHE A 293 -20.88 24.79 7.32
C PHE A 293 -22.17 24.00 7.02
N SER A 294 -23.28 24.37 7.66
CA SER A 294 -24.59 23.72 7.47
C SER A 294 -25.08 23.74 6.02
N TRP A 295 -24.61 24.71 5.23
CA TRP A 295 -24.87 24.80 3.79
C TRP A 295 -24.13 23.72 2.97
N LEU A 296 -23.03 23.15 3.48
CA LEU A 296 -22.25 22.12 2.78
C LEU A 296 -22.89 20.73 2.99
N ASN A 297 -24.03 20.53 2.34
CA ASN A 297 -24.79 19.29 2.41
C ASN A 297 -25.04 18.71 1.00
N ALA A 298 -25.71 17.56 0.94
CA ALA A 298 -25.99 16.86 -0.32
C ALA A 298 -26.89 17.63 -1.30
N SER A 299 -27.66 18.63 -0.86
CA SER A 299 -28.45 19.44 -1.79
C SER A 299 -27.61 20.55 -2.42
N TYR A 300 -26.61 21.06 -1.71
CA TYR A 300 -25.76 22.16 -2.17
C TYR A 300 -24.55 21.68 -2.99
N SER A 301 -23.91 20.58 -2.60
CA SER A 301 -22.72 20.07 -3.26
C SER A 301 -23.03 18.76 -4.00
N PRO A 302 -22.94 18.74 -5.35
CA PRO A 302 -23.06 17.51 -6.15
C PRO A 302 -22.04 16.45 -5.73
N LEU A 303 -20.85 16.87 -5.31
CA LEU A 303 -19.82 16.00 -4.79
C LEU A 303 -20.26 15.35 -3.47
N ILE A 304 -20.71 16.15 -2.50
CA ILE A 304 -21.23 15.60 -1.23
C ILE A 304 -22.40 14.66 -1.50
N ARG A 305 -23.29 15.00 -2.44
CA ARG A 305 -24.38 14.11 -2.89
C ARG A 305 -23.87 12.78 -3.43
N GLN A 306 -22.84 12.79 -4.26
CA GLN A 306 -22.24 11.58 -4.82
C GLN A 306 -21.63 10.72 -3.72
N LEU A 307 -20.86 11.33 -2.81
CA LEU A 307 -20.30 10.63 -1.65
C LEU A 307 -21.40 9.94 -0.83
N PHE A 308 -22.53 10.62 -0.56
CA PHE A 308 -23.66 10.04 0.17
C PHE A 308 -24.42 8.96 -0.62
N GLN A 309 -24.55 9.09 -1.94
CA GLN A 309 -25.27 8.12 -2.77
C GLN A 309 -24.51 6.80 -2.93
N ASP A 310 -23.18 6.85 -3.00
CA ASP A 310 -22.36 5.65 -3.05
C ASP A 310 -22.44 4.88 -1.72
N SER A 311 -22.43 5.57 -0.57
CA SER A 311 -22.62 4.96 0.76
C SER A 311 -23.98 4.26 0.95
N LEU A 312 -25.01 4.62 0.18
CA LEU A 312 -26.35 4.01 0.27
C LEU A 312 -26.50 2.76 -0.60
N LYS A 313 -25.66 2.57 -1.63
CA LYS A 313 -25.68 1.36 -2.46
C LYS A 313 -25.07 0.14 -1.75
N ASP A 314 -24.29 0.37 -0.70
CA ASP A 314 -23.58 -0.66 0.08
C ASP A 314 -24.42 -1.34 1.19
N GLN A 315 -25.74 -1.09 1.28
CA GLN A 315 -26.60 -1.72 2.29
C GLN A 315 -26.95 -3.20 1.99
N SER A 316 -26.37 -3.83 0.96
CA SER A 316 -26.56 -5.26 0.64
C SER A 316 -25.68 -6.23 1.45
N GLY A 317 -25.05 -5.78 2.55
CA GLY A 317 -24.39 -6.66 3.51
C GLY A 317 -22.88 -6.82 3.34
N GLU A 318 -22.26 -6.13 2.39
CA GLU A 318 -20.82 -5.89 2.36
C GLU A 318 -20.58 -4.43 2.77
N MET A 319 -20.08 -4.24 3.98
CA MET A 319 -19.68 -2.93 4.46
C MET A 319 -18.41 -2.52 3.71
N ASN A 320 -18.55 -1.95 2.51
CA ASN A 320 -17.45 -1.29 1.84
C ASN A 320 -17.07 -0.08 2.68
N PHE A 321 -15.88 -0.13 3.29
CA PHE A 321 -15.27 0.94 4.07
C PHE A 321 -14.90 2.18 3.22
N GLU A 322 -15.67 2.51 2.17
CA GLU A 322 -15.56 3.77 1.44
C GLU A 322 -15.95 4.99 2.30
N ASP A 323 -16.41 4.78 3.53
CA ASP A 323 -16.64 5.84 4.53
C ASP A 323 -15.33 6.47 5.07
N LEU A 324 -14.18 5.94 4.67
CA LEU A 324 -12.83 6.44 4.97
C LEU A 324 -12.43 7.74 4.23
N ARG A 325 -13.34 8.30 3.42
CA ARG A 325 -13.16 9.52 2.60
C ARG A 325 -13.05 10.85 3.37
N PHE A 326 -12.72 10.87 4.67
CA PHE A 326 -12.61 12.12 5.45
C PHE A 326 -11.53 13.07 4.91
N GLY A 327 -10.37 12.54 4.51
CA GLY A 327 -9.32 13.32 3.83
C GLY A 327 -9.78 13.92 2.50
N SER A 328 -10.71 13.27 1.77
CA SER A 328 -11.26 13.83 0.54
C SER A 328 -12.12 15.07 0.80
N ARG A 329 -12.91 15.08 1.89
CA ARG A 329 -13.88 16.16 2.14
C ARG A 329 -13.20 17.49 2.42
N LEU A 330 -12.14 17.50 3.25
CA LEU A 330 -11.37 18.71 3.52
C LEU A 330 -10.67 19.22 2.26
N ASN A 331 -10.08 18.33 1.45
CA ASN A 331 -9.46 18.70 0.17
C ASN A 331 -10.44 19.34 -0.81
N HIS A 332 -11.70 18.91 -0.82
CA HIS A 332 -12.73 19.48 -1.69
C HIS A 332 -13.28 20.84 -1.22
N LEU A 333 -12.97 21.29 0.01
CA LEU A 333 -13.35 22.62 0.48
C LEU A 333 -12.70 23.75 -0.33
N ARG A 334 -11.65 23.45 -1.10
CA ARG A 334 -10.97 24.38 -2.02
C ARG A 334 -11.93 25.05 -3.01
N PHE A 335 -12.97 24.33 -3.45
CA PHE A 335 -14.00 24.88 -4.34
C PHE A 335 -14.94 25.88 -3.64
N TYR A 336 -14.97 25.86 -2.31
CA TYR A 336 -15.89 26.62 -1.50
C TYR A 336 -15.21 27.71 -0.65
N ILE A 337 -13.94 28.03 -0.94
CA ILE A 337 -13.22 29.11 -0.26
C ILE A 337 -14.02 30.43 -0.28
N PRO A 338 -14.66 30.86 -1.39
CA PRO A 338 -15.47 32.08 -1.38
C PRO A 338 -16.68 32.03 -0.44
N GLN A 339 -17.26 30.84 -0.20
CA GLN A 339 -18.37 30.63 0.72
C GLN A 339 -17.90 30.51 2.17
N ILE A 340 -16.69 29.99 2.40
CA ILE A 340 -16.08 29.87 3.72
C ILE A 340 -15.59 31.25 4.21
N LEU A 341 -15.03 32.06 3.30
CA LEU A 341 -14.44 33.38 3.56
C LEU A 341 -15.14 34.49 2.74
N PRO A 342 -16.46 34.72 2.94
CA PRO A 342 -17.25 35.58 2.06
C PRO A 342 -16.92 37.08 2.19
N LEU A 343 -16.32 37.50 3.29
CA LEU A 343 -15.99 38.91 3.58
C LEU A 343 -14.58 39.32 3.13
N LEU A 344 -13.76 38.35 2.73
CA LEU A 344 -12.40 38.61 2.27
C LEU A 344 -12.37 38.84 0.75
N GLU A 345 -11.42 39.68 0.34
CA GLU A 345 -11.17 40.06 -1.06
C GLU A 345 -10.10 39.18 -1.70
N LYS A 346 -9.07 38.81 -0.94
CA LYS A 346 -7.95 38.00 -1.42
C LYS A 346 -7.47 37.07 -0.30
N VAL A 347 -7.04 35.86 -0.67
CA VAL A 347 -6.51 34.88 0.29
C VAL A 347 -5.40 34.04 -0.34
N LEU A 348 -4.39 33.68 0.44
CA LEU A 348 -3.37 32.71 0.02
C LEU A 348 -3.71 31.33 0.58
N PHE A 349 -4.05 30.39 -0.30
CA PHE A 349 -4.25 29.00 0.08
C PHE A 349 -2.90 28.28 0.22
N LEU A 350 -2.76 27.47 1.28
CA LEU A 350 -1.59 26.64 1.56
C LEU A 350 -2.04 25.21 1.90
N ASP A 351 -1.43 24.22 1.26
CA ASP A 351 -1.54 22.82 1.71
C ASP A 351 -0.77 22.59 3.01
N ASP A 352 -1.12 21.54 3.74
CA ASP A 352 -0.52 21.23 5.04
C ASP A 352 0.84 20.50 4.94
N ASP A 353 1.20 20.04 3.74
CA ASP A 353 2.43 19.28 3.44
C ASP A 353 3.57 20.15 2.89
N ILE A 354 3.52 21.47 3.12
CA ILE A 354 4.54 22.41 2.65
C ILE A 354 5.41 22.97 3.80
N VAL A 355 6.54 23.58 3.45
CA VAL A 355 7.36 24.36 4.38
C VAL A 355 7.74 25.67 3.71
N VAL A 356 7.36 26.78 4.34
CA VAL A 356 7.64 28.12 3.83
C VAL A 356 9.03 28.56 4.27
N GLN A 357 9.84 29.03 3.32
CA GLN A 357 11.23 29.46 3.56
C GLN A 357 11.48 30.96 3.31
N LYS A 358 10.47 31.68 2.82
CA LYS A 358 10.54 33.11 2.50
C LYS A 358 9.20 33.77 2.78
N ASP A 359 9.24 35.07 3.01
CA ASP A 359 8.03 35.86 3.17
C ASP A 359 7.12 35.76 1.94
N LEU A 360 5.86 35.39 2.18
CA LEU A 360 4.82 35.21 1.16
C LEU A 360 3.94 36.46 0.99
N THR A 361 4.06 37.45 1.86
CA THR A 361 3.29 38.70 1.78
C THR A 361 3.45 39.44 0.44
N PRO A 362 4.60 39.41 -0.27
CA PRO A 362 4.69 40.02 -1.60
C PRO A 362 3.75 39.41 -2.64
N LEU A 363 3.22 38.20 -2.43
CA LEU A 363 2.25 37.59 -3.36
C LEU A 363 0.91 38.36 -3.38
N TYR A 364 0.59 39.10 -2.32
CA TYR A 364 -0.64 39.89 -2.24
C TYR A 364 -0.68 41.08 -3.19
N THR A 365 0.49 41.61 -3.57
CA THR A 365 0.62 42.74 -4.49
C THR A 365 0.69 42.32 -5.95
N LEU A 366 0.63 41.01 -6.24
CA LEU A 366 0.59 40.52 -7.61
C LEU A 366 -0.68 40.96 -8.33
N GLU A 367 -0.51 41.47 -9.55
CA GLU A 367 -1.59 41.75 -10.48
C GLU A 367 -2.02 40.45 -11.16
N LEU A 368 -3.24 39.99 -10.88
CA LEU A 368 -3.79 38.77 -11.47
C LEU A 368 -4.43 38.99 -12.85
N HIS A 369 -4.44 40.23 -13.35
CA HIS A 369 -5.00 40.61 -14.66
C HIS A 369 -6.43 40.10 -14.90
N GLY A 370 -7.26 40.11 -13.86
CA GLY A 370 -8.66 39.63 -13.91
C GLY A 370 -8.81 38.12 -13.76
N ASN A 371 -7.73 37.36 -13.59
CA ASN A 371 -7.79 35.94 -13.26
C ASN A 371 -8.16 35.73 -11.79
N VAL A 372 -8.93 34.67 -11.53
CA VAL A 372 -9.37 34.28 -10.18
C VAL A 372 -8.19 33.79 -9.31
N MET A 373 -7.18 33.19 -9.93
CA MET A 373 -6.13 32.48 -9.22
C MET A 373 -4.76 32.79 -9.84
N GLY A 374 -3.77 33.00 -8.98
CA GLY A 374 -2.36 32.94 -9.32
C GLY A 374 -1.74 31.67 -8.73
N ALA A 375 -1.01 30.95 -9.56
CA ALA A 375 -0.43 29.65 -9.23
C ALA A 375 1.03 29.57 -9.68
N VAL A 376 1.79 28.66 -9.09
CA VAL A 376 3.12 28.31 -9.56
C VAL A 376 3.00 27.45 -10.82
N GLU A 377 3.73 27.82 -11.88
CA GLU A 377 3.80 27.01 -13.09
C GLU A 377 4.52 25.69 -12.79
N THR A 378 3.79 24.58 -12.93
CA THR A 378 4.32 23.22 -12.74
C THR A 378 4.39 22.42 -14.04
N CYS A 379 4.28 23.11 -15.17
CA CYS A 379 4.38 22.52 -16.50
C CYS A 379 5.83 22.21 -16.86
N LEU A 380 6.26 20.98 -16.57
CA LEU A 380 7.53 20.47 -17.08
C LEU A 380 7.23 19.31 -18.04
N GLU A 381 7.69 19.44 -19.29
CA GLU A 381 7.51 18.45 -20.37
C GLU A 381 6.06 17.89 -20.44
N ALA A 382 5.89 16.64 -20.02
CA ALA A 382 4.65 15.90 -20.05
C ALA A 382 3.91 15.88 -18.70
N PHE A 383 4.42 16.50 -17.64
CA PHE A 383 3.76 16.59 -16.35
C PHE A 383 2.67 17.69 -16.37
N HIS A 384 1.54 17.46 -15.69
CA HIS A 384 0.41 18.40 -15.60
C HIS A 384 -0.32 18.79 -16.90
N ARG A 385 -0.09 18.13 -18.04
CA ARG A 385 -0.91 18.37 -19.25
C ARG A 385 -2.29 17.74 -19.13
N PHE A 386 -3.34 18.47 -19.50
CA PHE A 386 -4.72 18.00 -19.33
C PHE A 386 -5.03 16.67 -20.01
N TYR A 387 -4.44 16.37 -21.18
CA TYR A 387 -4.66 15.09 -21.88
C TYR A 387 -4.33 13.84 -21.05
N LYS A 388 -3.53 13.98 -19.98
CA LYS A 388 -3.21 12.86 -19.08
C LYS A 388 -4.27 12.61 -18.01
N TYR A 389 -5.07 13.62 -17.67
CA TYR A 389 -6.00 13.56 -16.54
C TYR A 389 -7.46 13.56 -16.99
N LEU A 390 -7.75 14.13 -18.17
CA LEU A 390 -9.09 14.24 -18.70
C LEU A 390 -9.26 13.32 -19.91
N ASN A 391 -10.44 12.73 -20.03
CA ASN A 391 -10.80 11.90 -21.18
C ASN A 391 -11.32 12.80 -22.32
N PHE A 392 -10.45 13.16 -23.26
CA PHE A 392 -10.79 14.00 -24.42
C PHE A 392 -11.67 13.30 -25.47
N SER A 393 -11.95 12.00 -25.31
CA SER A 393 -13.00 11.34 -26.11
C SER A 393 -14.40 11.81 -25.69
N ASN A 394 -14.55 12.43 -24.51
CA ASN A 394 -15.81 13.02 -24.08
C ASN A 394 -16.04 14.37 -24.78
N PRO A 395 -17.14 14.55 -25.53
CA PRO A 395 -17.39 15.76 -26.32
C PRO A 395 -17.48 17.03 -25.46
N ILE A 396 -17.97 16.94 -24.22
CA ILE A 396 -18.09 18.09 -23.32
C ILE A 396 -16.71 18.58 -22.87
N ILE A 397 -15.79 17.65 -22.62
CA ILE A 397 -14.42 17.96 -22.23
C ILE A 397 -13.68 18.57 -23.43
N ASN A 398 -13.77 17.90 -24.59
CA ASN A 398 -13.09 18.33 -25.80
C ASN A 398 -13.58 19.70 -26.31
N SER A 399 -14.85 20.06 -26.08
CA SER A 399 -15.36 21.37 -26.46
C SER A 399 -14.96 22.52 -25.53
N LYS A 400 -14.51 22.21 -24.30
CA LYS A 400 -14.27 23.22 -23.25
C LYS A 400 -12.81 23.37 -22.84
N PHE A 401 -12.01 22.33 -23.02
CA PHE A 401 -10.62 22.30 -22.57
C PHE A 401 -9.69 22.04 -23.75
N ASP A 402 -8.52 22.68 -23.71
CA ASP A 402 -7.41 22.35 -24.61
C ASP A 402 -6.62 21.16 -24.02
N PRO A 403 -6.42 20.05 -24.75
CA PRO A 403 -5.62 18.93 -24.27
C PRO A 403 -4.18 19.29 -23.94
N GLN A 404 -3.63 20.32 -24.60
CA GLN A 404 -2.27 20.80 -24.35
C GLN A 404 -2.21 21.86 -23.25
N ALA A 405 -3.35 22.33 -22.72
CA ALA A 405 -3.33 23.26 -21.60
C ALA A 405 -2.66 22.64 -20.37
N CYS A 406 -2.03 23.50 -19.59
CA CYS A 406 -1.35 23.09 -18.38
C CYS A 406 -2.27 23.18 -17.17
N GLY A 407 -2.27 22.12 -16.38
CA GLY A 407 -2.71 22.17 -15.00
C GLY A 407 -1.65 22.82 -14.12
N TRP A 408 -2.09 23.39 -13.01
CA TRP A 408 -1.22 23.92 -11.97
C TRP A 408 -1.35 23.07 -10.71
N ALA A 409 -0.33 23.13 -9.86
CA ALA A 409 -0.39 22.49 -8.55
C ALA A 409 -1.20 23.37 -7.57
N PHE A 410 -2.05 22.73 -6.77
CA PHE A 410 -2.88 23.46 -5.81
C PHE A 410 -2.17 23.78 -4.48
N GLY A 411 -0.92 23.33 -4.28
CA GLY A 411 -0.23 23.40 -2.98
C GLY A 411 -0.04 24.81 -2.40
N MET A 412 0.12 25.83 -3.25
CA MET A 412 0.12 27.24 -2.84
C MET A 412 -0.49 28.08 -3.96
N ASN A 413 -1.56 28.81 -3.65
CA ASN A 413 -2.27 29.63 -4.64
C ASN A 413 -2.75 30.93 -4.02
N ILE A 414 -2.52 32.04 -4.72
CA ILE A 414 -3.14 33.33 -4.38
C ILE A 414 -4.48 33.40 -5.10
N ILE A 415 -5.52 33.78 -4.36
CA ILE A 415 -6.89 33.69 -4.82
C ILE A 415 -7.55 35.06 -4.67
N ASP A 416 -8.05 35.59 -5.78
CA ASP A 416 -8.93 36.75 -5.81
C ASP A 416 -10.38 36.29 -5.58
N LEU A 417 -10.88 36.54 -4.37
CA LEU A 417 -12.23 36.16 -3.96
C LEU A 417 -13.28 37.10 -4.54
N ILE A 418 -12.93 38.31 -4.95
CA ILE A 418 -13.86 39.20 -5.67
C ILE A 418 -14.12 38.63 -7.06
N ALA A 419 -13.04 38.28 -7.77
CA ALA A 419 -13.13 37.69 -9.10
C ALA A 419 -13.84 36.33 -9.08
N TRP A 420 -13.56 35.47 -8.09
CA TRP A 420 -14.21 34.15 -7.98
C TRP A 420 -15.73 34.25 -7.78
N LYS A 421 -16.20 35.23 -7.01
CA LYS A 421 -17.64 35.38 -6.69
C LYS A 421 -18.47 35.86 -7.89
N ARG A 422 -17.85 36.39 -8.95
CA ARG A 422 -18.52 36.82 -10.19
C ARG A 422 -18.70 35.64 -11.12
#